data_AF-A0A6J1W7Y1-F1
#
_entry.id   AF-A0A6J1W7Y1-F1
#
_cell.length_a   1.000
_cell.length_b   1.000
_cell.length_c   1.000
_cell.angle_alpha   90.00
_cell.angle_beta   90.00
_cell.angle_gamma   90.00
#
_symmetry.space_group_name_H-M   'P 1'
#
loop_
_entity.id
_entity.type
_entity.pdbx_description
1 polymer ?
#
loop_
_entity_poly.entity_id
_entity_poly.type
_entity_poly.pdbx_seq_one_letter_code
_entity_poly.pdbx_strand_id
1 'polypeptide(L)'
;MSRGTMRTSARVSSHLLIHVNLLLTLSSGAGLATAARLKWDPSTYVVVRELVPTEYRVFAAVLCAASFALMLLAHLGGAALLTRPSPARRTMLYTFAALMSVLVMCELVFMSWALGRLLAWLHSPDAAVVYEALDLRDEIRTIMRFINRLYPLPAEINELLEEVEQDLPRNLYVAGAGVVLVALSQPLSIALACVAARGATDGAHGDAAGDRGLSRSTTDDGDIFHSDSKKPLIKYQNGRLVAL
;
A
#
# COMPACT_ATOMS: atom_id res chain seq x y z
N MET A 1 -21.44 -7.11 -25.64
CA MET A 1 -21.37 -6.08 -24.57
C MET A 1 -21.51 -4.71 -25.22
N SER A 2 -22.49 -3.89 -24.79
CA SER A 2 -22.73 -2.57 -25.40
C SER A 2 -21.63 -1.57 -25.01
N ARG A 3 -21.13 -0.74 -25.93
CA ARG A 3 -20.10 0.30 -25.66
C ARG A 3 -20.44 1.20 -24.45
N GLY A 4 -21.73 1.41 -24.17
CA GLY A 4 -22.18 2.14 -22.97
C GLY A 4 -21.81 1.46 -21.65
N THR A 5 -21.95 0.14 -21.59
CA THR A 5 -21.62 -0.67 -20.38
C THR A 5 -20.12 -0.71 -20.08
N MET A 6 -19.28 -0.64 -21.12
CA MET A 6 -17.82 -0.65 -20.96
C MET A 6 -17.30 0.68 -20.39
N ARG A 7 -17.90 1.80 -20.78
CA ARG A 7 -17.54 3.14 -20.27
C ARG A 7 -17.98 3.38 -18.83
N THR A 8 -19.09 2.80 -18.39
CA THR A 8 -19.52 2.88 -16.99
C THR A 8 -18.64 1.99 -16.09
N SER A 9 -18.37 0.76 -16.52
CA SER A 9 -17.47 -0.16 -15.80
C SER A 9 -16.06 0.43 -15.62
N ALA A 10 -15.49 1.07 -16.65
CA ALA A 10 -14.17 1.68 -16.56
C ALA A 10 -14.11 2.90 -15.61
N ARG A 11 -15.18 3.69 -15.55
CA ARG A 11 -15.30 4.82 -14.61
C ARG A 11 -15.39 4.33 -13.16
N VAL A 12 -16.28 3.38 -12.89
CA VAL A 12 -16.42 2.78 -11.56
C VAL A 12 -15.10 2.13 -11.14
N SER A 13 -14.45 1.39 -12.03
CA SER A 13 -13.16 0.75 -11.74
C SER A 13 -12.07 1.76 -11.41
N SER A 14 -12.03 2.90 -12.12
CA SER A 14 -11.07 3.98 -11.84
C SER A 14 -11.30 4.61 -10.46
N HIS A 15 -12.56 4.82 -10.07
CA HIS A 15 -12.89 5.34 -8.73
C HIS A 15 -12.54 4.35 -7.63
N LEU A 16 -12.88 3.07 -7.79
CA LEU A 16 -12.52 2.03 -6.83
C LEU A 16 -11.01 1.88 -6.68
N LEU A 17 -10.27 1.99 -7.78
CA LEU A 17 -8.81 1.89 -7.76
C LEU A 17 -8.15 3.00 -6.93
N ILE A 18 -8.74 4.21 -6.87
CA ILE A 18 -8.25 5.28 -5.99
C ILE A 18 -8.33 4.85 -4.52
N HIS A 19 -9.49 4.31 -4.10
CA HIS A 19 -9.70 3.87 -2.73
C HIS A 19 -8.79 2.69 -2.37
N VAL A 20 -8.64 1.72 -3.28
CA VAL A 20 -7.73 0.58 -3.08
C VAL A 20 -6.29 1.06 -2.97
N ASN A 21 -5.82 1.97 -3.83
CA ASN A 21 -4.47 2.51 -3.75
C ASN A 21 -4.24 3.29 -2.46
N LEU A 22 -5.24 4.01 -1.94
CA LEU A 22 -5.13 4.69 -0.66
C LEU A 22 -4.97 3.70 0.50
N LEU A 23 -5.73 2.60 0.50
CA LEU A 23 -5.56 1.52 1.49
C LEU A 23 -4.17 0.85 1.38
N LEU A 24 -3.68 0.62 0.17
CA LEU A 24 -2.34 0.08 -0.07
C LEU A 24 -1.25 1.03 0.42
N THR A 25 -1.38 2.33 0.18
CA THR A 25 -0.49 3.37 0.72
C THR A 25 -0.46 3.34 2.24
N LEU A 26 -1.62 3.31 2.91
CA LEU A 26 -1.69 3.23 4.37
C LEU A 26 -1.04 1.94 4.91
N SER A 27 -1.35 0.80 4.28
CA SER A 27 -0.80 -0.51 4.66
C SER A 27 0.72 -0.57 4.45
N SER A 28 1.22 0.04 3.37
CA SER A 28 2.66 0.14 3.10
C SER A 28 3.37 1.04 4.11
N GLY A 29 2.73 2.12 4.57
CA GLY A 29 3.25 2.96 5.65
C GLY A 29 3.35 2.20 6.97
N ALA A 30 2.32 1.40 7.30
CA ALA A 30 2.35 0.51 8.47
C ALA A 30 3.46 -0.55 8.34
N GLY A 31 3.63 -1.15 7.16
CA GLY A 31 4.71 -2.10 6.88
C GLY A 31 6.10 -1.49 7.04
N LEU A 32 6.33 -0.27 6.55
CA LEU A 32 7.57 0.48 6.74
C LEU A 32 7.82 0.80 8.22
N ALA A 33 6.80 1.23 8.96
CA ALA A 33 6.91 1.48 10.39
C ALA A 33 7.27 0.20 11.17
N THR A 34 6.68 -0.93 10.80
CA THR A 34 7.01 -2.24 11.38
C THR A 34 8.44 -2.67 11.03
N ALA A 35 8.87 -2.50 9.79
CA ALA A 35 10.24 -2.81 9.38
C ALA A 35 11.27 -1.92 10.08
N ALA A 36 10.96 -0.63 10.26
CA ALA A 36 11.74 0.32 11.04
C ALA A 36 11.86 -0.13 12.51
N ARG A 37 10.76 -0.55 13.14
CA ARG A 37 10.77 -1.10 14.50
C ARG A 37 11.63 -2.35 14.60
N LEU A 38 11.48 -3.30 13.68
CA LEU A 38 12.35 -4.49 13.64
C LEU A 38 13.84 -4.12 13.52
N LYS A 39 14.18 -3.02 12.84
CA LYS A 39 15.58 -2.62 12.69
C LYS A 39 16.13 -1.85 13.90
N TRP A 40 15.32 -0.98 14.49
CA TRP A 40 15.79 0.05 15.44
C TRP A 40 15.33 -0.15 16.89
N ASP A 41 14.35 -1.02 17.14
CA ASP A 41 13.95 -1.41 18.49
C ASP A 41 14.42 -2.85 18.76
N PRO A 42 15.64 -3.02 19.30
CA PRO A 42 16.21 -4.34 19.54
C PRO A 42 15.51 -5.07 20.69
N SER A 43 14.84 -4.37 21.61
CA SER A 43 14.22 -4.96 22.81
C SER A 43 12.96 -5.75 22.52
N THR A 44 12.15 -5.31 21.56
CA THR A 44 10.83 -5.90 21.30
C THR A 44 10.90 -7.30 20.66
N TYR A 45 12.02 -7.66 20.02
CA TYR A 45 12.16 -8.92 19.27
C TYR A 45 13.43 -9.71 19.60
N VAL A 46 14.01 -9.52 20.80
CA VAL A 46 15.24 -10.20 21.24
C VAL A 46 15.14 -11.72 21.03
N VAL A 47 14.04 -12.33 21.45
CA VAL A 47 13.84 -13.79 21.37
C VAL A 47 13.95 -14.30 19.93
N VAL A 48 13.24 -13.66 18.99
CA VAL A 48 13.26 -14.07 17.57
C VAL A 48 14.63 -13.82 16.94
N ARG A 49 15.27 -12.72 17.33
CA ARG A 49 16.60 -12.36 16.83
C ARG A 49 17.68 -13.34 17.27
N GLU A 50 17.62 -13.84 18.50
CA GLU A 50 18.60 -14.80 19.03
C GLU A 50 18.34 -16.23 18.50
N LEU A 51 17.06 -16.64 18.38
CA LEU A 51 16.71 -17.98 17.91
C LEU A 51 16.92 -18.17 16.40
N VAL A 52 16.59 -17.16 15.60
CA VAL A 52 16.62 -17.24 14.12
C VAL A 52 17.20 -15.95 13.50
N PRO A 53 18.49 -15.65 13.74
CA PRO A 53 19.09 -14.36 13.39
C PRO A 53 19.11 -14.08 11.89
N THR A 54 19.27 -15.11 11.06
CA THR A 54 19.33 -14.95 9.60
C THR A 54 17.95 -14.63 9.05
N GLU A 55 16.94 -15.41 9.45
CA GLU A 55 15.54 -15.27 9.08
C GLU A 55 15.03 -13.88 9.49
N TYR A 56 15.36 -13.46 10.71
CA TYR A 56 15.02 -12.14 11.21
C TYR A 56 15.55 -11.01 10.30
N ARG A 57 16.83 -11.08 9.92
CA ARG A 57 17.45 -10.06 9.06
C ARG A 57 16.85 -10.04 7.66
N VAL A 58 16.60 -11.22 7.09
CA VAL A 58 15.95 -11.35 5.78
C VAL A 58 14.52 -10.80 5.86
N PHE A 59 13.75 -11.16 6.89
CA PHE A 59 12.39 -10.68 7.08
C PHE A 59 12.32 -9.15 7.22
N ALA A 60 13.18 -8.56 8.06
CA ALA A 60 13.23 -7.11 8.21
C ALA A 60 13.58 -6.39 6.89
N ALA A 61 14.51 -6.94 6.10
CA ALA A 61 14.89 -6.38 4.81
C ALA A 61 13.78 -6.53 3.75
N VAL A 62 13.19 -7.72 3.64
CA VAL A 62 12.12 -8.01 2.68
C VAL A 62 10.86 -7.23 3.00
N LEU A 63 10.45 -7.14 4.28
CA LEU A 63 9.30 -6.34 4.70
C LEU A 63 9.50 -4.86 4.34
N CYS A 64 10.69 -4.31 4.56
CA CYS A 64 11.03 -2.95 4.18
C CYS A 64 10.93 -2.75 2.66
N ALA A 65 11.58 -3.63 1.89
CA ALA A 65 11.62 -3.55 0.43
C ALA A 65 10.22 -3.72 -0.20
N ALA A 66 9.44 -4.70 0.26
CA ALA A 66 8.07 -4.94 -0.20
C ALA A 66 7.15 -3.75 0.12
N SER A 67 7.24 -3.21 1.35
CA SER A 67 6.44 -2.04 1.75
C SER A 67 6.81 -0.80 0.92
N PHE A 68 8.09 -0.57 0.66
CA PHE A 68 8.53 0.53 -0.19
C PHE A 68 8.07 0.35 -1.65
N ALA A 69 8.20 -0.86 -2.20
CA ALA A 69 7.72 -1.19 -3.54
C ALA A 69 6.20 -0.99 -3.65
N LEU A 70 5.43 -1.44 -2.66
CA LEU A 70 3.97 -1.27 -2.60
C LEU A 70 3.58 0.21 -2.56
N MET A 71 4.29 1.01 -1.76
CA MET A 71 4.12 2.47 -1.70
C MET A 71 4.34 3.11 -3.08
N LEU A 72 5.45 2.79 -3.75
CA LEU A 72 5.77 3.31 -5.09
C LEU A 72 4.72 2.89 -6.13
N LEU A 73 4.25 1.64 -6.08
CA LEU A 73 3.22 1.15 -6.98
C LEU A 73 1.88 1.85 -6.77
N ALA A 74 1.47 2.07 -5.51
CA ALA A 74 0.26 2.83 -5.22
C ALA A 74 0.32 4.26 -5.79
N HIS A 75 1.50 4.90 -5.69
CA HIS A 75 1.74 6.22 -6.30
C HIS A 75 1.72 6.17 -7.83
N LEU A 76 2.33 5.15 -8.45
CA LEU A 76 2.29 4.96 -9.90
C LEU A 76 0.85 4.77 -10.39
N GLY A 77 0.05 3.96 -9.70
CA GLY A 77 -1.36 3.77 -9.99
C GLY A 77 -2.16 5.07 -9.85
N GLY A 78 -1.91 5.84 -8.80
CA GLY A 78 -2.49 7.18 -8.63
C GLY A 78 -2.12 8.15 -9.75
N ALA A 79 -0.83 8.23 -10.11
CA ALA A 79 -0.34 9.07 -11.20
C ALA A 79 -0.96 8.68 -12.56
N ALA A 80 -1.12 7.39 -12.83
CA ALA A 80 -1.79 6.89 -14.03
C ALA A 80 -3.26 7.35 -14.10
N LEU A 81 -3.95 7.44 -12.97
CA LEU A 81 -5.34 7.90 -12.90
C LEU A 81 -5.49 9.43 -13.06
N LEU A 82 -4.50 10.20 -12.62
CA LEU A 82 -4.46 11.66 -12.80
C LEU A 82 -4.06 12.08 -14.22
N THR A 83 -3.42 11.18 -14.97
CA THR A 83 -3.04 11.42 -16.35
C THR A 83 -4.28 11.51 -17.24
N ARG A 84 -4.31 12.49 -18.16
CA ARG A 84 -5.41 12.63 -19.13
C ARG A 84 -5.62 11.33 -19.92
N PRO A 85 -6.86 11.02 -20.35
CA PRO A 85 -7.14 9.84 -21.17
C PRO A 85 -6.27 9.87 -22.44
N SER A 86 -5.26 9.00 -22.46
CA SER A 86 -4.21 8.94 -23.47
C SER A 86 -3.67 7.50 -23.55
N PRO A 87 -2.99 7.13 -24.65
CA PRO A 87 -2.30 5.84 -24.71
C PRO A 87 -1.25 5.69 -23.59
N ALA A 88 -0.65 6.79 -23.12
CA ALA A 88 0.29 6.80 -22.00
C ALA A 88 -0.37 6.36 -20.68
N ARG A 89 -1.59 6.81 -20.40
CA ARG A 89 -2.36 6.33 -19.23
C ARG A 89 -2.55 4.81 -19.27
N ARG A 90 -2.84 4.26 -20.46
CA ARG A 90 -3.04 2.82 -20.65
C ARG A 90 -1.75 2.04 -20.39
N THR A 91 -0.62 2.49 -20.94
CA THR A 91 0.66 1.82 -20.70
C THR A 91 1.03 1.89 -19.23
N MET A 92 0.86 3.04 -18.56
CA MET A 92 1.10 3.15 -17.12
C MET A 92 0.25 2.20 -16.28
N LEU A 93 -1.04 2.03 -16.59
CA LEU A 93 -1.92 1.09 -15.88
C LEU A 93 -1.51 -0.38 -16.08
N TYR A 94 -1.06 -0.76 -17.28
CA TYR A 94 -0.52 -2.11 -17.50
C TYR A 94 0.83 -2.32 -16.83
N THR A 95 1.71 -1.31 -16.84
CA THR A 95 2.98 -1.37 -16.11
C THR A 95 2.72 -1.52 -14.61
N PHE A 96 1.78 -0.76 -14.05
CA PHE A 96 1.32 -0.92 -12.66
C PHE A 96 0.84 -2.35 -12.39
N ALA A 97 -0.07 -2.87 -13.22
CA ALA A 97 -0.62 -4.22 -13.04
C ALA A 97 0.46 -5.31 -13.14
N ALA A 98 1.39 -5.18 -14.10
CA ALA A 98 2.49 -6.11 -14.28
C ALA A 98 3.45 -6.10 -13.08
N LEU A 99 3.89 -4.91 -12.63
CA LEU A 99 4.78 -4.79 -11.49
C LEU A 99 4.11 -5.24 -10.18
N MET A 100 2.83 -4.94 -9.98
CA MET A 100 2.07 -5.44 -8.84
C MET A 100 1.98 -6.98 -8.86
N SER A 101 1.80 -7.58 -10.03
CA SER A 101 1.79 -9.05 -10.17
C SER A 101 3.16 -9.66 -9.83
N VAL A 102 4.25 -9.03 -10.25
CA VAL A 102 5.61 -9.45 -9.90
C VAL A 102 5.83 -9.34 -8.38
N LEU A 103 5.37 -8.25 -7.76
CA LEU A 103 5.45 -8.08 -6.30
C LEU A 103 4.72 -9.22 -5.56
N VAL A 104 3.48 -9.53 -5.96
CA VAL A 104 2.69 -10.63 -5.38
C VAL A 104 3.42 -11.98 -5.53
N MET A 105 4.01 -12.24 -6.70
CA MET A 105 4.78 -13.48 -6.92
C MET A 105 6.01 -13.54 -6.00
N CYS A 106 6.74 -12.44 -5.84
CA CYS A 106 7.86 -12.35 -4.90
C CYS A 106 7.42 -12.59 -3.45
N GLU A 107 6.29 -12.02 -3.04
CA GLU A 107 5.70 -12.24 -1.72
C GLU A 107 5.31 -13.70 -1.50
N LEU A 108 4.69 -14.36 -2.49
CA LEU A 108 4.34 -15.78 -2.41
C LEU A 108 5.59 -16.67 -2.29
N VAL A 109 6.62 -16.40 -3.07
CA VAL A 109 7.91 -17.11 -2.98
C VAL A 109 8.53 -16.91 -1.60
N PHE A 110 8.54 -15.68 -1.10
CA PHE A 110 9.07 -15.36 0.22
C PHE A 110 8.28 -16.04 1.34
N MET A 111 6.95 -15.99 1.31
CA MET A 111 6.08 -16.63 2.30
C MET A 111 6.24 -18.15 2.28
N SER A 112 6.38 -18.75 1.09
CA SER A 112 6.65 -20.18 0.95
C SER A 112 8.02 -20.56 1.55
N TRP A 113 9.05 -19.75 1.29
CA TRP A 113 10.37 -19.93 1.89
C TRP A 113 10.32 -19.77 3.42
N ALA A 114 9.67 -18.72 3.93
CA ALA A 114 9.54 -18.44 5.35
C ALA A 114 8.78 -19.55 6.08
N LEU A 115 7.69 -20.06 5.48
CA LEU A 115 6.94 -21.20 6.00
C LEU A 115 7.80 -22.46 6.02
N GLY A 116 8.58 -22.71 4.96
CA GLY A 116 9.54 -23.82 4.92
C GLY A 116 10.60 -23.72 6.02
N ARG A 117 11.15 -22.52 6.28
CA ARG A 117 12.09 -22.29 7.38
C ARG A 117 11.44 -22.49 8.74
N LEU A 118 10.22 -22.00 8.93
CA LEU A 118 9.46 -22.19 10.17
C LEU A 118 9.20 -23.68 10.43
N LEU A 119 8.73 -24.41 9.42
CA LEU A 119 8.51 -25.85 9.54
C LEU A 119 9.81 -26.59 9.82
N ALA A 120 10.91 -26.24 9.15
CA ALA A 120 12.22 -26.85 9.43
C ALA A 120 12.69 -26.57 10.87
N TRP A 121 12.47 -25.34 11.36
CA TRP A 121 12.79 -24.97 12.74
C TRP A 121 11.91 -25.72 13.75
N LEU A 122 10.62 -25.89 13.49
CA LEU A 122 9.71 -26.65 14.37
C LEU A 122 10.13 -28.11 14.56
N HIS A 123 10.86 -28.70 13.60
CA HIS A 123 11.41 -30.05 13.69
C HIS A 123 12.87 -30.08 14.20
N SER A 124 13.46 -28.93 14.55
CA SER A 124 14.84 -28.86 15.03
C SER A 124 14.92 -29.11 16.55
N PRO A 125 16.10 -29.53 17.06
CA PRO A 125 16.33 -29.66 18.50
C PRO A 125 16.14 -28.35 19.26
N ASP A 126 16.40 -27.21 18.63
CA ASP A 126 16.29 -25.90 19.26
C ASP A 126 14.82 -25.56 19.59
N ALA A 127 13.87 -26.02 18.76
CA ALA A 127 12.45 -25.87 19.06
C ALA A 127 12.05 -26.68 20.29
N ALA A 128 12.64 -27.85 20.53
CA ALA A 128 12.37 -28.65 21.74
C ALA A 128 12.78 -27.90 23.01
N VAL A 129 13.93 -27.22 23.01
CA VAL A 129 14.38 -26.37 24.12
C VAL A 129 13.42 -25.20 24.35
N VAL A 130 12.90 -24.59 23.28
CA VAL A 130 11.90 -23.52 23.40
C VAL A 130 10.57 -24.06 23.93
N TYR A 131 10.14 -25.25 23.51
CA TYR A 131 8.93 -25.88 24.05
C TYR A 131 9.09 -26.22 25.54
N GLU A 132 10.25 -26.74 25.94
CA GLU A 132 10.56 -27.01 27.35
C GLU A 132 10.61 -25.71 28.17
N ALA A 133 11.21 -24.64 27.63
CA ALA A 133 11.20 -23.32 28.27
C ALA A 133 9.80 -22.70 28.36
N LEU A 134 8.93 -22.95 27.36
CA LEU A 134 7.52 -22.55 27.40
C LEU A 134 6.72 -23.36 28.42
N ASP A 135 7.07 -24.62 28.65
CA ASP A 135 6.43 -25.47 29.67
C ASP A 135 6.86 -25.05 31.08
N LEU A 136 8.15 -24.72 31.27
CA LEU A 136 8.68 -24.15 32.52
C LEU A 136 8.16 -22.74 32.84
N ARG A 137 7.44 -22.10 31.91
CA ARG A 137 6.94 -20.73 32.07
C ARG A 137 6.07 -20.57 33.30
N ASP A 138 5.19 -21.53 33.58
CA ASP A 138 4.27 -21.47 34.71
C ASP A 138 5.00 -21.65 36.06
N GLU A 139 6.09 -22.41 36.06
CA GLU A 139 6.97 -22.56 37.21
C GLU A 139 7.76 -21.28 37.49
N ILE A 140 8.32 -20.67 36.45
CA ILE A 140 9.05 -19.39 36.54
C ILE A 140 8.11 -18.27 37.03
N ARG A 141 6.85 -18.24 36.59
CA ARG A 141 5.83 -17.32 37.11
C ARG A 141 5.59 -17.47 38.60
N THR A 142 5.59 -18.72 39.07
CA THR A 142 5.38 -19.02 40.49
C THR A 142 6.58 -18.52 41.32
N ILE A 143 7.80 -18.71 40.82
CA ILE A 143 9.03 -18.21 41.45
C ILE A 143 9.07 -16.67 41.42
N MET A 144 8.71 -16.03 40.31
CA MET A 144 8.62 -14.57 40.20
C MET A 144 7.63 -13.98 41.20
N ARG A 145 6.46 -14.61 41.39
CA ARG A 145 5.49 -14.21 42.41
C ARG A 145 6.03 -14.35 43.84
N PHE A 146 6.85 -15.37 44.09
CA PHE A 146 7.52 -15.56 45.37
C PHE A 146 8.59 -14.49 45.63
N ILE A 147 9.43 -14.19 44.62
CA ILE A 147 10.47 -13.14 44.71
C ILE A 147 9.84 -11.75 44.85
N ASN A 148 8.69 -11.51 44.21
CA ASN A 148 7.94 -10.26 44.34
C ASN A 148 7.48 -9.96 45.79
N ARG A 149 7.37 -10.99 46.64
CA ARG A 149 7.15 -10.78 48.08
C ARG A 149 8.39 -10.29 48.82
N LEU A 150 9.59 -10.57 48.31
CA LEU A 150 10.86 -10.18 48.94
C LEU A 150 11.43 -8.85 48.40
N TYR A 151 11.21 -8.55 47.12
CA TYR A 151 11.65 -7.31 46.48
C TYR A 151 10.52 -6.75 45.61
N PRO A 152 10.29 -5.43 45.58
CA PRO A 152 9.20 -4.82 44.81
C PRO A 152 9.51 -4.57 43.31
N LEU A 153 10.79 -4.57 42.88
CA LEU A 153 11.17 -4.45 41.46
C LEU A 153 10.53 -5.52 40.52
N PRO A 154 10.35 -6.78 40.93
CA PRO A 154 9.63 -7.80 40.17
C PRO A 154 8.14 -7.50 39.88
N ALA A 155 7.51 -6.56 40.57
CA ALA A 155 6.09 -6.25 40.37
C ALA A 155 5.83 -5.59 39.02
N GLU A 156 6.59 -4.54 38.68
CA GLU A 156 6.47 -3.83 37.40
C GLU A 156 6.76 -4.76 36.22
N ILE A 157 7.73 -5.67 36.36
CA ILE A 157 8.07 -6.65 35.32
C ILE A 157 6.93 -7.65 35.13
N ASN A 158 6.29 -8.12 36.20
CA ASN A 158 5.14 -9.02 36.09
C ASN A 158 3.92 -8.32 35.46
N GLU A 159 3.68 -7.06 35.80
CA GLU A 159 2.58 -6.28 35.25
C GLU A 159 2.77 -6.04 33.75
N LEU A 160 3.98 -5.65 33.31
CA LEU A 160 4.34 -5.55 31.89
C LEU A 160 4.21 -6.90 31.16
N LEU A 161 4.57 -8.01 31.82
CA LEU A 161 4.47 -9.35 31.23
C LEU A 161 3.00 -9.79 31.07
N GLU A 162 2.14 -9.48 32.04
CA GLU A 162 0.70 -9.73 31.96
C GLU A 162 0.03 -8.85 30.90
N GLU A 163 0.39 -7.58 30.80
CA GLU A 163 -0.09 -6.66 29.77
C GLU A 163 0.27 -7.16 28.37
N VAL A 164 1.54 -7.52 28.15
CA VAL A 164 2.01 -8.06 26.87
C VAL A 164 1.30 -9.37 26.52
N GLU A 165 1.03 -10.25 27.49
CA GLU A 165 0.30 -11.49 27.24
C GLU A 165 -1.16 -11.25 26.88
N GLN A 166 -1.85 -10.33 27.56
CA GLN A 166 -3.23 -9.98 27.25
C GLN A 166 -3.36 -9.30 25.89
N ASP A 167 -2.37 -8.51 25.49
CA ASP A 167 -2.35 -7.80 24.22
C ASP A 167 -1.82 -8.64 23.06
N LEU A 168 -1.05 -9.69 23.31
CA LEU A 168 -0.53 -10.59 22.27
C LEU A 168 -1.62 -11.11 21.32
N PRO A 169 -2.74 -11.71 21.79
CA PRO A 169 -3.77 -12.20 20.88
C PRO A 169 -4.39 -11.05 20.07
N ARG A 170 -4.68 -9.90 20.71
CA ARG A 170 -5.27 -8.73 20.04
C ARG A 170 -4.35 -8.18 18.94
N ASN A 171 -3.07 -8.04 19.25
CA ASN A 171 -2.06 -7.57 18.30
C ASN A 171 -1.89 -8.55 17.13
N LEU A 172 -1.94 -9.86 17.39
CA LEU A 172 -1.89 -10.87 16.35
C LEU A 172 -3.11 -10.82 15.43
N TYR A 173 -4.32 -10.62 15.98
CA TYR A 173 -5.53 -10.43 15.18
C TYR A 173 -5.44 -9.19 14.28
N VAL A 174 -4.94 -8.07 14.79
CA VAL A 174 -4.77 -6.83 14.00
C VAL A 174 -3.73 -7.01 12.90
N ALA A 175 -2.58 -7.62 13.23
CA ALA A 175 -1.54 -7.93 12.24
C ALA A 175 -2.06 -8.87 11.16
N GLY A 176 -2.77 -9.94 11.54
CA GLY A 176 -3.39 -10.87 10.62
C GLY A 176 -4.44 -10.21 9.71
N ALA A 177 -5.30 -9.37 10.26
CA ALA A 177 -6.27 -8.60 9.49
C ALA A 177 -5.58 -7.67 8.47
N GLY A 178 -4.47 -7.04 8.85
CA GLY A 178 -3.64 -6.22 7.96
C GLY A 178 -3.07 -7.03 6.79
N VAL A 179 -2.52 -8.22 7.07
CA VAL A 179 -2.01 -9.13 6.02
C VAL A 179 -3.13 -9.54 5.06
N VAL A 180 -4.30 -9.93 5.57
CA VAL A 180 -5.47 -10.29 4.74
C VAL A 180 -5.92 -9.12 3.88
N LEU A 181 -5.96 -7.91 4.46
CA LEU A 181 -6.33 -6.70 3.72
C LEU A 181 -5.38 -6.44 2.55
N VAL A 182 -4.06 -6.55 2.76
CA VAL A 182 -3.05 -6.39 1.69
C VAL A 182 -3.21 -7.49 0.63
N ALA A 183 -3.30 -8.75 1.07
CA ALA A 183 -3.42 -9.91 0.18
C ALA A 183 -4.66 -9.85 -0.72
N LEU A 184 -5.77 -9.25 -0.26
CA LEU A 184 -6.99 -9.08 -1.06
C LEU A 184 -6.95 -7.81 -1.93
N SER A 185 -6.32 -6.73 -1.44
CA SER A 185 -6.29 -5.45 -2.15
C SER A 185 -5.35 -5.46 -3.36
N GLN A 186 -4.24 -6.20 -3.31
CA GLN A 186 -3.32 -6.35 -4.45
C GLN A 186 -3.98 -6.99 -5.70
N PRO A 187 -4.60 -8.18 -5.65
CA PRO A 187 -5.27 -8.77 -6.82
C PRO A 187 -6.46 -7.93 -7.29
N LEU A 188 -7.19 -7.31 -6.36
CA LEU A 188 -8.25 -6.37 -6.69
C LEU A 188 -7.70 -5.17 -7.48
N SER A 189 -6.57 -4.60 -7.05
CA SER A 189 -5.92 -3.48 -7.76
C SER A 189 -5.48 -3.86 -9.18
N ILE A 190 -4.93 -5.07 -9.37
CA ILE A 190 -4.54 -5.61 -10.68
C ILE A 190 -5.77 -5.72 -11.59
N ALA A 191 -6.85 -6.31 -11.08
CA ALA A 191 -8.09 -6.47 -11.83
C ALA A 191 -8.71 -5.12 -12.24
N LEU A 192 -8.81 -4.18 -11.30
CA LEU A 192 -9.34 -2.84 -11.54
C LEU A 192 -8.48 -2.05 -12.52
N ALA A 193 -7.15 -2.14 -12.42
CA ALA A 193 -6.22 -1.51 -13.37
C ALA A 193 -6.38 -2.06 -14.78
N CYS A 194 -6.53 -3.39 -14.93
CA CYS A 194 -6.78 -4.03 -16.22
C CYS A 194 -8.11 -3.56 -16.84
N VAL A 195 -9.19 -3.49 -16.05
CA VAL A 195 -10.49 -3.02 -16.53
C VAL A 195 -10.45 -1.53 -16.90
N ALA A 196 -9.80 -0.69 -16.08
CA ALA A 196 -9.61 0.72 -16.36
C ALA A 196 -8.75 0.97 -17.62
N ALA A 197 -7.71 0.16 -17.85
CA ALA A 197 -6.85 0.25 -19.03
C ALA A 197 -7.59 -0.13 -20.32
N ARG A 198 -8.53 -1.07 -20.26
CA ARG A 198 -9.40 -1.46 -21.39
C ARG A 198 -10.43 -0.39 -21.75
N GLY A 199 -10.93 0.37 -20.78
CA GLY A 199 -11.84 1.48 -21.05
C GLY A 199 -11.19 2.74 -21.64
N ALA A 200 -9.86 2.86 -21.55
CA ALA A 200 -9.11 4.02 -22.03
C ALA A 200 -9.00 4.10 -23.57
N THR A 201 -9.17 2.98 -24.30
CA THR A 201 -9.12 2.94 -25.77
C THR A 201 -10.36 3.53 -26.44
N ASP A 202 -11.52 3.44 -25.80
CA ASP A 202 -12.81 3.82 -26.41
C ASP A 202 -13.11 5.32 -26.37
N GLY A 203 -12.31 6.11 -25.65
CA GLY A 203 -12.40 7.57 -25.61
C GLY A 203 -11.60 8.26 -26.71
N ALA A 204 -10.39 7.76 -27.00
CA ALA A 204 -9.47 8.39 -27.94
C ALA A 204 -9.92 8.34 -29.41
N HIS A 205 -10.72 7.33 -29.80
CA HIS A 205 -11.27 7.22 -31.16
C HIS A 205 -12.63 7.94 -31.33
N GLY A 206 -13.28 8.35 -30.23
CA GLY A 206 -14.56 9.05 -30.28
C GLY A 206 -14.41 10.55 -30.51
N ASP A 207 -13.44 11.18 -29.85
CA ASP A 207 -13.22 12.63 -29.96
C ASP A 207 -12.49 13.02 -31.27
N ALA A 208 -11.66 12.14 -31.82
CA ALA A 208 -10.99 12.38 -33.11
C ALA A 208 -11.96 12.41 -34.31
N ALA A 209 -13.16 11.85 -34.17
CA ALA A 209 -14.22 11.91 -35.18
C ALA A 209 -15.17 13.11 -35.01
N GLY A 210 -15.23 13.70 -33.80
CA GLY A 210 -16.05 14.89 -33.52
C GLY A 210 -15.39 16.21 -33.90
N ASP A 211 -14.06 16.26 -33.95
CA ASP A 211 -13.31 17.51 -34.14
C ASP A 211 -12.91 17.79 -35.61
N ARG A 212 -13.23 16.88 -36.54
CA ARG A 212 -13.03 17.10 -38.00
C ARG A 212 -14.23 17.75 -38.70
N GLY A 213 -15.29 18.07 -37.97
CA GLY A 213 -16.52 18.66 -38.52
C GLY A 213 -16.57 20.19 -38.55
N LEU A 214 -15.61 20.89 -37.93
CA LEU A 214 -15.67 22.36 -37.74
C LEU A 214 -14.59 23.15 -38.48
N SER A 215 -13.83 22.53 -39.38
CA SER A 215 -12.90 23.24 -40.28
C SER A 215 -13.33 23.07 -41.73
N ARG A 216 -14.45 23.70 -42.11
CA ARG A 216 -14.80 23.94 -43.51
C ARG A 216 -15.68 25.18 -43.66
N SER A 217 -15.19 26.13 -44.49
CA SER A 217 -15.80 27.41 -44.87
C SER A 217 -15.69 28.49 -43.78
N THR A 218 -14.94 29.58 -43.93
CA THR A 218 -15.02 30.54 -45.04
C THR A 218 -13.66 31.20 -45.35
N THR A 219 -13.28 31.16 -46.63
CA THR A 219 -12.45 32.17 -47.29
C THR A 219 -13.38 32.96 -48.22
N ASP A 220 -13.06 34.24 -48.47
CA ASP A 220 -13.82 35.36 -49.08
C ASP A 220 -14.63 36.20 -48.08
N ASP A 221 -14.59 37.53 -48.05
CA ASP A 221 -13.79 38.55 -48.75
C ASP A 221 -14.07 39.89 -48.04
N GLY A 222 -13.16 40.86 -48.08
CA GLY A 222 -13.49 42.28 -47.87
C GLY A 222 -13.48 42.89 -46.45
N ASP A 223 -12.58 43.86 -46.28
CA ASP A 223 -12.81 45.20 -45.72
C ASP A 223 -13.14 45.46 -44.21
N ILE A 224 -12.16 46.15 -43.59
CA ILE A 224 -12.29 47.46 -42.92
C ILE A 224 -13.01 47.58 -41.54
N PHE A 225 -12.29 48.28 -40.63
CA PHE A 225 -12.68 49.01 -39.41
C PHE A 225 -12.76 48.32 -38.03
N HIS A 226 -12.00 48.94 -37.11
CA HIS A 226 -12.07 48.91 -35.65
C HIS A 226 -13.47 48.71 -35.04
N SER A 227 -13.57 47.84 -34.02
CA SER A 227 -14.35 48.15 -32.80
C SER A 227 -13.98 47.23 -31.61
N ASP A 228 -13.25 47.84 -30.68
CA ASP A 228 -13.38 47.76 -29.22
C ASP A 228 -13.98 46.48 -28.56
N SER A 229 -13.11 45.64 -27.99
CA SER A 229 -13.48 44.68 -26.94
C SER A 229 -12.64 44.93 -25.69
N LYS A 230 -13.09 45.90 -24.88
CA LYS A 230 -12.60 46.17 -23.53
C LYS A 230 -12.62 44.90 -22.67
N LYS A 231 -11.44 44.34 -22.41
CA LYS A 231 -11.23 43.40 -21.29
C LYS A 231 -10.74 44.24 -20.10
N PRO A 232 -11.39 44.18 -18.91
CA PRO A 232 -10.91 44.94 -17.76
C PRO A 232 -9.51 44.44 -17.37
N LEU A 233 -8.54 45.36 -17.31
CA LEU A 233 -7.21 45.06 -16.81
C LEU A 233 -7.31 44.94 -15.29
N ILE A 234 -7.27 43.70 -14.79
CA ILE A 234 -7.24 43.45 -13.35
C ILE A 234 -5.79 43.47 -12.89
N LYS A 235 -5.42 44.43 -12.03
CA LYS A 235 -4.09 44.54 -11.44
C LYS A 235 -4.15 44.16 -9.96
N TYR A 236 -3.17 43.37 -9.51
CA TYR A 236 -3.04 42.98 -8.11
C TYR A 236 -2.23 44.06 -7.37
N GLN A 237 -2.83 44.72 -6.37
CA GLN A 237 -2.13 45.69 -5.54
C GLN A 237 -2.56 45.55 -4.08
N ASN A 238 -1.59 45.43 -3.16
CA ASN A 238 -1.80 45.34 -1.71
C ASN A 238 -2.83 44.28 -1.27
N GLY A 239 -2.80 43.09 -1.88
CA GLY A 239 -3.62 41.94 -1.45
C GLY A 239 -5.09 41.96 -1.89
N ARG A 240 -5.49 42.85 -2.80
CA ARG A 240 -6.80 42.82 -3.44
C ARG A 240 -6.70 42.97 -4.97
N LEU A 241 -7.62 42.30 -5.67
CA LEU A 241 -7.86 42.49 -7.09
C LEU A 241 -8.72 43.74 -7.27
N VAL A 242 -8.22 44.72 -8.02
CA VAL A 242 -8.99 45.91 -8.40
C VAL A 242 -9.12 45.93 -9.92
N ALA A 243 -10.35 46.09 -10.40
CA ALA A 243 -10.65 46.29 -11.82
C ALA A 243 -10.45 47.77 -12.17
N LEU A 244 -9.71 48.05 -13.24
CA LEU A 244 -9.57 49.40 -13.82
C LEU A 244 -10.64 49.66 -14.88
#